data_AF-A0A951DPU1-F1
#
_entry.id   AF-A0A951DPU1-F1
#
_cell.length_a   1.000
_cell.length_b   1.000
_cell.length_c   1.000
_cell.angle_alpha   90.00
_cell.angle_beta   90.00
_cell.angle_gamma   90.00
#
_symmetry.space_group_name_H-M   'P 1'
#
loop_
_entity.id
_entity.type
_entity.pdbx_description
1 polymer ?
#
loop_
_entity_poly.entity_id
_entity_poly.type
_entity_poly.pdbx_seq_one_letter_code
_entity_poly.pdbx_strand_id
1 'polypeptide(L)'
;DQLTARFWRSNGSGNRSGYTGADELIDQIRSEADPSNRANLYGQLQQKLSQDSPAAFIVATSEHLLLNKRVVGEEGAGWLERLNWFDVDVPAE
;
A
#
# COMPACT_ATOMS: atom_id res chain seq x y z
N ASP A 1 -2.41 -1.39 6.39
CA ASP A 1 -2.13 -0.76 7.70
C ASP A 1 -0.78 -0.07 7.83
N GLN A 2 0.37 -0.73 7.62
CA GLN A 2 1.68 -0.11 7.95
C GLN A 2 1.99 1.19 7.17
N LEU A 3 1.59 1.29 5.90
CA LEU A 3 1.85 2.49 5.10
C LEU A 3 0.97 3.68 5.54
N THR A 4 -0.31 3.44 5.81
CA THR A 4 -1.26 4.50 6.21
C THR A 4 -0.83 5.17 7.52
N ALA A 5 -0.52 4.39 8.55
CA ALA A 5 -0.08 4.92 9.84
C ALA A 5 1.30 5.60 9.76
N ARG A 6 2.17 5.16 8.83
CA ARG A 6 3.49 5.76 8.64
C ARG A 6 3.39 7.20 8.11
N PHE A 7 2.49 7.47 7.18
CA PHE A 7 2.45 8.76 6.46
C PHE A 7 1.41 9.74 7.01
N TRP A 8 0.28 9.26 7.53
CA TRP A 8 -0.86 10.12 7.87
C TRP A 8 -1.11 10.30 9.36
N ARG A 9 -0.45 9.48 10.19
CA ARG A 9 -0.55 9.61 11.64
C ARG A 9 0.36 10.72 12.13
N SER A 10 -0.05 11.46 13.16
CA SER A 10 0.70 12.60 13.71
C SER A 10 2.13 12.23 14.12
N ASN A 11 2.30 11.05 14.72
CA ASN A 11 3.58 10.50 15.14
C ASN A 11 4.22 9.54 14.13
N GLY A 12 3.68 9.48 12.92
CA GLY A 12 4.19 8.61 11.85
C GLY A 12 5.56 9.07 11.37
N SER A 13 6.51 8.14 11.24
CA SER A 13 7.88 8.45 10.79
C SER A 13 7.98 8.97 9.36
N GLY A 14 6.92 8.81 8.55
CA GLY A 14 6.80 9.35 7.20
C GLY A 14 5.95 10.63 7.12
N ASN A 15 5.36 11.09 8.22
CA ASN A 15 4.55 12.30 8.22
C ASN A 15 5.47 13.53 8.15
N ARG A 16 5.58 14.10 6.94
CA ARG A 16 6.38 15.30 6.67
C ARG A 16 5.54 16.57 6.55
N SER A 17 4.22 16.45 6.51
CA SER A 17 3.31 17.61 6.43
C SER A 17 2.93 18.16 7.80
N GLY A 18 3.19 17.42 8.88
CA GLY A 18 2.75 17.80 10.24
C GLY A 18 1.25 17.61 10.44
N TYR A 19 0.59 16.88 9.56
CA TYR A 19 -0.85 16.64 9.61
C TYR A 19 -1.24 15.77 10.80
N THR A 20 -2.29 16.15 11.54
CA THR A 20 -2.73 15.46 12.77
C THR A 20 -4.20 15.03 12.72
N GLY A 21 -4.89 15.25 11.60
CA GLY A 21 -6.34 15.07 11.52
C GLY A 21 -6.82 13.62 11.44
N ALA A 22 -5.94 12.66 11.13
CA ALA A 22 -6.36 11.28 10.80
C ALA A 22 -6.19 10.25 11.92
N ASP A 23 -5.64 10.63 13.07
CA ASP A 23 -5.21 9.66 14.10
C ASP A 23 -6.34 8.75 14.59
N GLU A 24 -7.50 9.31 14.93
CA GLU A 24 -8.66 8.55 15.43
C GLU A 24 -9.16 7.53 14.41
N LEU A 25 -9.28 7.94 13.13
CA LEU A 25 -9.70 7.04 12.05
C LEU A 25 -8.68 5.92 11.83
N ILE A 26 -7.38 6.24 11.89
CA ILE A 26 -6.31 5.25 11.78
C ILE A 26 -6.38 4.24 12.94
N ASP A 27 -6.71 4.70 14.16
CA ASP A 27 -6.87 3.81 15.31
C ASP A 27 -8.09 2.91 15.18
N GLN A 28 -9.22 3.44 14.71
CA GLN A 28 -10.42 2.65 14.42
C GLN A 28 -10.13 1.55 13.38
N ILE A 29 -9.46 1.90 12.27
CA ILE A 29 -9.06 0.95 11.21
C ILE A 29 -8.22 -0.19 11.77
N ARG A 30 -7.29 0.11 12.69
CA ARG A 30 -6.39 -0.87 13.29
C ARG A 30 -7.08 -1.79 14.28
N SER A 31 -8.12 -1.30 14.95
CA SER A 31 -8.93 -2.09 15.88
C SER A 31 -10.06 -2.87 15.19
N GLU A 32 -10.39 -2.56 13.93
CA GLU A 32 -11.48 -3.21 13.21
C GLU A 32 -11.07 -4.59 12.68
N ALA A 33 -11.83 -5.61 13.11
CA ALA A 33 -11.60 -7.00 12.76
C ALA A 33 -12.36 -7.41 11.50
N ASP A 34 -13.55 -6.83 11.27
CA ASP A 34 -14.36 -7.15 10.10
C ASP A 34 -13.76 -6.50 8.83
N PRO A 35 -13.40 -7.28 7.80
CA PRO A 35 -12.81 -6.74 6.58
C PRO A 35 -13.71 -5.74 5.85
N SER A 36 -15.03 -5.93 5.87
CA SER A 36 -15.97 -5.06 5.17
C SER A 36 -16.07 -3.70 5.84
N ASN A 37 -16.23 -3.68 7.16
CA ASN A 37 -16.21 -2.45 7.95
C ASN A 37 -14.86 -1.74 7.85
N ARG A 38 -13.75 -2.49 7.87
CA ARG A 38 -12.42 -1.92 7.71
C ARG A 38 -12.25 -1.24 6.34
N ALA A 39 -12.78 -1.83 5.27
CA ALA A 39 -12.77 -1.21 3.95
C ALA A 39 -13.58 0.10 3.92
N ASN A 40 -14.73 0.16 4.60
CA ASN A 40 -15.52 1.38 4.73
C ASN A 40 -14.75 2.48 5.49
N LEU A 41 -14.06 2.14 6.58
CA LEU A 41 -13.23 3.08 7.34
C LEU A 41 -12.06 3.62 6.49
N TYR A 42 -11.45 2.77 5.65
CA TYR A 42 -10.45 3.22 4.69
C TYR A 42 -11.02 4.23 3.67
N GLY A 43 -12.25 4.02 3.20
CA GLY A 43 -12.94 4.99 2.34
C GLY A 43 -13.16 6.34 3.04
N GLN A 44 -13.57 6.33 4.31
CA GLN A 44 -13.72 7.56 5.10
C GLN A 44 -12.40 8.28 5.30
N LEU A 45 -11.32 7.54 5.56
CA LEU A 45 -9.99 8.13 5.67
C LEU A 45 -9.54 8.78 4.35
N GLN A 46 -9.77 8.13 3.20
CA GLN A 46 -9.47 8.72 1.90
C GLN A 46 -10.26 10.02 1.66
N GLN A 47 -11.55 10.02 1.99
CA GLN A 47 -12.39 11.21 1.86
C GLN A 47 -11.88 12.35 2.75
N LYS A 48 -11.53 12.06 4.00
CA LYS A 48 -10.97 13.05 4.91
C LYS A 48 -9.65 13.63 4.41
N LEU A 49 -8.72 12.79 3.96
CA LEU A 49 -7.46 13.24 3.37
C LEU A 49 -7.68 14.09 2.11
N SER A 50 -8.70 13.77 1.31
CA SER A 50 -9.06 14.59 0.16
C SER A 50 -9.62 15.95 0.56
N GLN A 51 -10.37 16.05 1.67
CA GLN A 51 -10.96 17.30 2.15
C GLN A 51 -9.92 18.19 2.84
N ASP A 52 -9.12 17.61 3.73
CA ASP A 52 -8.11 18.34 4.50
C ASP A 52 -6.86 18.68 3.65
N SER A 53 -6.66 17.96 2.54
CA SER A 53 -5.58 18.16 1.56
C SER A 53 -4.18 18.33 2.17
N PRO A 54 -3.71 17.42 3.06
CA PRO A 54 -2.39 17.53 3.66
C PRO A 54 -1.24 17.24 2.67
N ALA A 55 -1.57 16.69 1.50
CA ALA A 55 -0.64 16.43 0.41
C ALA A 55 -1.38 16.44 -0.94
N ALA A 56 -0.67 16.76 -2.01
CA ALA A 56 -1.16 16.63 -3.37
C ALA A 56 -0.77 15.26 -3.96
N PHE A 57 -1.75 14.50 -4.43
CA PHE A 57 -1.53 13.26 -5.17
C PHE A 57 -1.38 13.58 -6.65
N ILE A 58 -0.14 13.57 -7.16
CA ILE A 58 0.18 14.11 -8.50
C ILE A 58 -0.02 13.06 -9.60
N VAL A 59 0.45 11.84 -9.39
CA VAL A 59 0.41 10.76 -10.38
C VAL A 59 0.18 9.41 -9.70
N ALA A 60 -0.60 8.55 -10.35
CA ALA A 60 -0.59 7.12 -10.10
C ALA A 60 0.38 6.48 -11.09
N THR A 61 1.46 5.90 -10.61
CA THR A 61 2.48 5.28 -11.47
C THR A 61 2.06 3.88 -11.87
N SER A 62 2.10 3.59 -13.17
CA SER A 62 2.04 2.22 -13.67
C SER A 62 3.44 1.61 -13.64
N GLU A 63 3.52 0.36 -13.24
CA GLU A 63 4.76 -0.39 -13.23
C GLU A 63 4.73 -1.49 -14.28
N HIS A 64 5.81 -1.58 -15.04
CA HIS A 64 5.94 -2.55 -16.12
C HIS A 64 7.07 -3.52 -15.77
N LEU A 65 6.74 -4.80 -15.72
CA LEU A 65 7.72 -5.87 -15.59
C LEU A 65 8.11 -6.35 -16.99
N LEU A 66 9.40 -6.28 -17.32
CA LEU A 66 9.94 -6.83 -18.56
C LEU A 66 10.50 -8.22 -18.26
N LEU A 67 9.83 -9.25 -18.78
CA LEU A 67 10.21 -10.64 -18.59
C LEU A 67 10.77 -11.27 -19.86
N ASN A 68 11.65 -12.25 -19.68
CA ASN A 68 12.10 -13.10 -20.78
C ASN A 68 10.94 -13.97 -21.27
N LYS A 69 10.83 -14.20 -22.58
CA LYS A 69 9.79 -15.05 -23.20
C LYS A 69 9.74 -16.48 -22.65
N ARG A 70 10.82 -16.97 -22.03
CA ARG A 70 10.89 -18.29 -21.38
C ARG A 70 10.17 -18.35 -20.03
N VAL A 71 9.86 -17.20 -19.44
CA VAL A 71 9.11 -17.13 -18.18
C VAL A 71 7.65 -17.48 -18.46
N VAL A 72 7.12 -18.42 -17.68
CA VAL A 72 5.73 -18.90 -17.76
C VAL A 72 5.11 -18.84 -16.37
N GLY A 73 3.81 -18.57 -16.29
CA GLY A 73 3.07 -18.54 -15.03
C GLY A 73 3.09 -17.22 -14.26
N GLU A 74 3.67 -16.15 -14.81
CA GLU A 74 3.54 -14.80 -14.24
C GLU A 74 2.11 -14.27 -14.48
N GLU A 75 1.37 -14.03 -13.40
CA GLU A 75 0.02 -13.47 -13.42
C GLU A 75 -0.08 -12.37 -12.35
N GLY A 76 0.57 -11.22 -12.58
CA GLY A 76 0.60 -10.17 -11.55
C GLY A 76 1.04 -8.79 -12.03
N ALA A 77 0.62 -7.77 -11.28
CA ALA A 77 1.30 -6.49 -11.25
C ALA A 77 2.51 -6.68 -10.32
N GLY A 78 3.72 -6.78 -10.88
CA GLY A 78 4.96 -7.29 -10.25
C GLY A 78 5.41 -6.74 -8.88
N TRP A 79 4.61 -5.93 -8.18
CA TRP A 79 4.76 -5.60 -6.75
C TRP A 79 4.12 -6.60 -5.79
N LEU A 80 3.10 -7.34 -6.22
CA LEU A 80 2.45 -8.37 -5.39
C LEU A 80 3.23 -9.67 -5.34
N GLU A 81 4.16 -9.85 -6.28
CA GLU A 81 5.03 -11.00 -6.31
C GLU A 81 6.26 -10.73 -5.44
N ARG A 82 6.10 -10.93 -4.13
CA ARG A 82 7.19 -11.57 -3.39
C ARG A 82 7.33 -12.95 -4.02
N LEU A 83 8.05 -13.01 -5.15
CA LEU A 83 8.47 -14.23 -5.77
C LEU A 83 9.07 -15.05 -4.64
N ASN A 84 8.39 -16.13 -4.25
CA ASN A 84 9.07 -17.19 -3.55
C ASN A 84 10.15 -17.60 -4.55
N TRP A 85 11.39 -17.18 -4.32
CA TRP A 85 12.54 -17.75 -4.99
C TRP A 85 12.50 -19.23 -4.62
N PHE A 86 11.80 -20.02 -5.43
CA PHE A 86 12.15 -21.41 -5.58
C PHE A 86 13.53 -21.35 -6.21
N ASP A 87 14.55 -21.77 -5.46
CA ASP A 87 15.83 -22.17 -6.00
C ASP A 87 15.55 -23.29 -7.01
N VAL A 88 15.20 -22.91 -8.23
CA VAL A 88 15.21 -23.82 -9.36
C VAL A 88 16.68 -23.97 -9.69
N ASP A 89 17.28 -25.05 -9.21
CA ASP A 89 18.56 -25.55 -9.70
C ASP A 89 18.50 -25.61 -11.22
N VAL A 90 19.04 -24.59 -11.88
CA VAL A 90 19.28 -24.63 -13.32
C VAL A 90 20.52 -25.51 -13.49
N PRO A 91 20.43 -26.69 -14.11
CA PRO A 91 21.63 -27.48 -14.39
C PRO A 91 22.50 -26.65 -15.32
N ALA A 92 23.75 -26.42 -14.92
CA ALA A 92 24.74 -25.80 -15.80
C ALA A 92 24.92 -26.69 -17.05
N GLU A 93 24.74 -26.11 -18.22
CA GLU A 93 25.19 -26.70 -19.50
C GLU A 93 26.72 -26.68 -19.60
#